data_AF-A0A2W6SHI0-F1
#
_entry.id   AF-A0A2W6SHI0-F1
#
_cell.length_a   1.000
_cell.length_b   1.000
_cell.length_c   1.000
_cell.angle_alpha   90.00
_cell.angle_beta   90.00
_cell.angle_gamma   90.00
#
_symmetry.space_group_name_H-M   'P 1'
#
loop_
_entity.id
_entity.type
_entity.pdbx_description
1 polymer ?
#
loop_
_entity_poly.entity_id
_entity_poly.type
_entity_poly.pdbx_seq_one_letter_code
_entity_poly.pdbx_strand_id
1 'polypeptide(L)'
;MKFKAILFAVAVSASSLAFAQESKKSGPPAGNALVGDTYGGGVASNVESKAISVDKLSKKLKKEKKVENVAIKGKVTDVCDKKGCWLTIQTEDNSKFFVKMKDYAFFVPTALKGKTVVM
;
A
#
# COMPACT_ATOMS: atom_id res chain seq x y z
N MET A 1 -8.16 46.47 -35.95
CA MET A 1 -7.35 45.24 -36.19
C MET A 1 -6.36 44.90 -35.06
N LYS A 2 -5.91 45.87 -34.25
CA LYS A 2 -4.92 45.65 -33.17
C LYS A 2 -5.47 44.94 -31.90
N PHE A 3 -6.77 45.00 -31.64
CA PHE A 3 -7.41 44.40 -30.45
C PHE A 3 -7.61 42.87 -30.57
N LYS A 4 -7.76 42.35 -31.78
CA LYS A 4 -7.86 40.89 -32.06
C LYS A 4 -6.51 40.18 -31.89
N ALA A 5 -5.39 40.87 -32.15
CA ALA A 5 -4.04 40.34 -31.96
C ALA A 5 -3.66 40.20 -30.47
N ILE A 6 -4.19 41.08 -29.60
CA ILE A 6 -3.93 41.05 -28.15
C ILE A 6 -4.72 39.92 -27.47
N LEU A 7 -5.94 39.62 -27.93
CA LEU A 7 -6.74 38.49 -27.44
C LEU A 7 -6.15 37.12 -27.81
N PHE A 8 -5.39 37.02 -28.91
CA PHE A 8 -4.74 35.78 -29.32
C PHE A 8 -3.42 35.49 -28.59
N ALA A 9 -2.74 36.53 -28.06
CA ALA A 9 -1.48 36.36 -27.35
C ALA A 9 -1.64 35.85 -25.91
N VAL A 10 -2.76 36.16 -25.25
CA VAL A 10 -3.04 35.73 -23.85
C VAL A 10 -3.49 34.26 -23.78
N ALA A 11 -4.08 33.73 -24.84
CA ALA A 11 -4.51 32.33 -24.91
C ALA A 11 -3.33 31.34 -25.03
N VAL A 12 -2.18 31.79 -25.53
CA VAL A 12 -0.99 30.94 -25.73
C VAL A 12 -0.19 30.76 -24.43
N SER A 13 -0.30 31.67 -23.47
CA SER A 13 0.41 31.58 -22.18
C SER A 13 -0.28 30.70 -21.13
N ALA A 14 -1.55 30.32 -21.33
CA ALA A 14 -2.29 29.49 -20.36
C ALA A 14 -2.04 27.98 -20.54
N SER A 15 -1.44 27.55 -21.66
CA SER A 15 -1.27 26.13 -22.00
C SER A 15 -0.04 25.47 -21.37
N SER A 16 0.93 26.24 -20.84
CA SER A 16 2.15 25.69 -20.23
C SER A 16 2.00 25.31 -18.76
N LEU A 17 0.92 25.70 -18.09
CA LEU A 17 0.68 25.35 -16.68
C LEU A 17 -0.07 24.01 -16.50
N ALA A 18 -0.64 23.44 -17.56
CA ALA A 18 -1.38 22.18 -17.48
C ALA A 18 -0.50 20.92 -17.38
N PHE A 19 0.79 21.01 -17.74
CA PHE A 19 1.72 19.86 -17.70
C PHE A 19 2.49 19.70 -16.39
N ALA A 20 2.31 20.59 -15.40
CA ALA A 20 2.89 20.43 -14.06
C ALA A 20 2.06 19.51 -13.15
N GLN A 21 0.85 19.12 -13.55
CA GLN A 21 -0.02 18.20 -12.82
C GLN A 21 0.06 16.76 -13.31
N GLU A 22 1.21 16.32 -13.82
CA GLU A 22 1.43 14.90 -14.07
C GLU A 22 2.66 14.39 -13.32
N SER A 23 2.46 14.05 -12.05
CA SER A 23 3.06 12.86 -11.43
C SER A 23 2.78 12.79 -9.93
N LYS A 24 1.52 12.61 -9.53
CA LYS A 24 1.31 11.66 -8.42
C LYS A 24 1.73 10.30 -8.96
N LYS A 25 3.03 9.99 -8.87
CA LYS A 25 3.59 8.65 -9.09
C LYS A 25 2.89 7.71 -8.11
N SER A 26 1.73 7.22 -8.51
CA SER A 26 1.00 6.16 -7.84
C SER A 26 1.67 4.84 -8.20
N GLY A 27 2.99 4.75 -7.98
CA GLY A 27 3.76 3.51 -8.00
C GLY A 27 3.99 3.04 -6.56
N PRO A 28 4.39 1.77 -6.35
CA PRO A 28 4.90 1.39 -5.04
C PRO A 28 6.12 2.28 -4.75
N PRO A 29 6.33 2.72 -3.49
CA PRO A 29 7.46 3.58 -3.17
C PRO A 29 8.75 2.94 -3.66
N ALA A 30 9.52 3.67 -4.48
CA ALA A 30 10.83 3.25 -4.90
C ALA A 30 11.74 3.34 -3.68
N GLY A 31 11.90 2.22 -2.97
CA GLY A 31 12.63 2.19 -1.71
C GLY A 31 12.87 0.78 -1.21
N ASN A 32 14.02 0.61 -0.58
CA ASN A 32 14.29 -0.56 0.25
C ASN A 32 13.27 -0.59 1.40
N ALA A 33 12.88 -1.78 1.83
CA ALA A 33 12.13 -1.95 3.07
C ALA A 33 13.10 -2.26 4.21
N LEU A 34 13.40 -1.27 5.04
CA LEU A 34 14.25 -1.37 6.22
C LEU A 34 13.43 -1.82 7.44
N VAL A 35 14.14 -2.36 8.44
CA VAL A 35 13.52 -2.74 9.71
C VAL A 35 13.10 -1.46 10.43
N GLY A 36 11.82 -1.39 10.83
CA GLY A 36 11.23 -0.20 11.46
C GLY A 36 10.46 0.70 10.48
N ASP A 37 10.55 0.45 9.18
CA ASP A 37 9.74 1.18 8.20
C ASP A 37 8.26 0.93 8.42
N THR A 38 7.49 2.00 8.34
CA THR A 38 6.05 2.01 8.54
C THR A 38 5.35 2.56 7.31
N TYR A 39 4.25 1.92 6.90
CA TYR A 39 3.50 2.29 5.69
C TYR A 39 2.06 2.65 6.05
N GLY A 40 1.52 3.68 5.39
CA GLY A 40 0.17 4.19 5.68
C GLY A 40 0.09 4.92 7.03
N GLY A 41 -0.98 4.67 7.80
CA GLY A 41 -1.18 5.26 9.13
C GLY A 41 -0.33 4.63 10.24
N GLY A 42 0.40 3.56 9.92
CA GLY A 42 1.22 2.82 10.87
C GLY A 42 0.45 1.98 11.89
N VAL A 43 1.22 1.24 12.70
CA VAL A 43 0.69 0.35 13.74
C VAL A 43 1.17 0.87 15.09
N ALA A 44 0.23 1.13 16.00
CA ALA A 44 0.57 1.55 17.36
C ALA A 44 1.26 0.41 18.14
N SER A 45 2.21 0.73 19.01
CA SER A 45 3.05 -0.27 19.71
C SER A 45 2.24 -1.23 20.62
N ASN A 46 1.11 -0.77 21.16
CA ASN A 46 0.17 -1.60 21.92
C ASN A 46 -0.58 -2.62 21.04
N VAL A 47 -0.71 -2.34 19.73
CA VAL A 47 -1.31 -3.24 18.74
C VAL A 47 -0.26 -4.21 18.23
N GLU A 48 0.97 -3.74 18.00
CA GLU A 48 2.10 -4.58 17.59
C GLU A 48 2.39 -5.70 18.60
N SER A 49 2.40 -5.38 19.89
CA SER A 49 2.61 -6.36 20.97
C SER A 49 1.46 -7.38 21.11
N LYS A 50 0.27 -7.07 20.58
CA LYS A 50 -0.89 -7.97 20.57
C LYS A 50 -1.07 -8.70 19.24
N ALA A 51 -0.17 -8.49 18.27
CA ALA A 51 -0.25 -9.12 16.97
C ALA A 51 -0.15 -10.64 17.09
N ILE A 52 -1.07 -11.35 16.42
CA ILE A 52 -1.12 -12.81 16.42
C ILE A 52 -0.45 -13.37 15.16
N SER A 53 -0.01 -14.63 15.21
CA SER A 53 0.45 -15.32 14.00
C SER A 53 -0.74 -15.64 13.08
N VAL A 54 -0.42 -15.91 11.80
CA VAL A 54 -1.42 -16.34 10.82
C VAL A 54 -2.12 -17.63 11.25
N ASP A 55 -1.42 -18.55 11.93
CA ASP A 55 -2.00 -19.83 12.39
C ASP A 55 -3.04 -19.61 13.49
N LYS A 56 -2.79 -18.67 14.41
CA LYS A 56 -3.80 -18.26 15.40
C LYS A 56 -5.01 -17.63 14.72
N LEU A 57 -4.80 -16.81 13.69
CA LEU A 57 -5.90 -16.23 12.92
C LEU A 57 -6.72 -17.31 12.20
N SER A 58 -6.07 -18.26 11.52
CA SER A 58 -6.71 -19.39 10.85
C SER A 58 -7.55 -20.22 11.83
N LYS A 59 -7.05 -20.44 13.06
CA LYS A 59 -7.82 -21.12 14.12
C LYS A 59 -9.05 -20.32 14.55
N LYS A 60 -8.97 -18.99 14.62
CA LYS A 60 -10.13 -18.12 14.91
C LYS A 60 -11.14 -18.13 13.76
N LEU A 61 -10.70 -18.05 12.52
CA LEU A 61 -11.55 -18.08 11.33
C LEU A 61 -12.27 -19.42 11.12
N LYS A 62 -11.73 -20.53 11.67
CA LYS A 62 -12.44 -21.81 11.71
C LYS A 62 -13.64 -21.81 12.67
N LYS A 63 -13.62 -20.95 13.70
CA LYS A 63 -14.70 -20.82 14.69
C LYS A 63 -15.68 -19.72 14.32
N GLU A 64 -15.18 -18.62 13.78
CA GLU A 64 -15.95 -17.43 13.44
C GLU A 64 -15.82 -17.12 11.95
N LYS A 65 -16.93 -16.82 11.28
CA LYS A 65 -16.94 -16.51 9.84
C LYS A 65 -16.18 -15.23 9.50
N LYS A 66 -16.00 -14.32 10.47
CA LYS A 66 -15.34 -13.03 10.32
C LYS A 66 -14.68 -12.67 11.64
N VAL A 67 -13.43 -12.19 11.56
CA VAL A 67 -12.69 -11.67 12.71
C VAL A 67 -12.32 -10.23 12.42
N GLU A 68 -12.65 -9.32 13.33
CA GLU A 68 -12.40 -7.88 13.20
C GLU A 68 -11.44 -7.40 14.28
N ASN A 69 -10.81 -6.23 14.08
CA ASN A 69 -9.91 -5.58 15.05
C ASN A 69 -8.75 -6.48 15.51
N VAL A 70 -8.11 -7.17 14.56
CA VAL A 70 -6.97 -8.06 14.82
C VAL A 70 -5.75 -7.59 14.06
N ALA A 71 -4.62 -7.55 14.76
CA ALA A 71 -3.31 -7.37 14.17
C ALA A 71 -2.63 -8.72 13.92
N ILE A 72 -1.94 -8.84 12.80
CA ILE A 72 -1.34 -10.07 12.29
C ILE A 72 0.14 -9.82 12.07
N LYS A 73 0.97 -10.73 12.55
CA LYS A 73 2.41 -10.77 12.27
C LYS A 73 2.73 -11.96 11.37
N GLY A 74 3.44 -11.72 10.27
CA GLY A 74 3.78 -12.78 9.33
C GLY A 74 4.88 -12.41 8.34
N LYS A 75 5.45 -13.44 7.71
CA LYS A 75 6.46 -13.28 6.66
C LYS A 75 5.79 -13.06 5.30
N VAL A 76 6.15 -12.01 4.60
CA VAL A 76 5.67 -11.74 3.24
C VAL A 76 6.35 -12.69 2.26
N THR A 77 5.56 -13.42 1.47
CA THR A 77 6.06 -14.31 0.41
C THR A 77 6.00 -13.65 -0.96
N ASP A 78 4.98 -12.81 -1.19
CA ASP A 78 4.80 -12.13 -2.46
C ASP A 78 4.13 -10.76 -2.30
N VAL A 79 4.37 -9.87 -3.26
CA VAL A 79 3.85 -8.49 -3.29
C VAL A 79 3.49 -8.16 -4.73
N CYS A 80 2.37 -7.49 -4.95
CA CYS A 80 1.95 -7.02 -6.26
C CYS A 80 2.98 -6.08 -6.89
N ASP A 81 3.54 -6.44 -8.04
CA ASP A 81 4.50 -5.59 -8.75
C ASP A 81 3.82 -4.33 -9.33
N LYS A 82 2.53 -4.42 -9.67
CA LYS A 82 1.71 -3.28 -10.10
C LYS A 82 1.15 -2.55 -8.90
N LYS A 83 2.04 -1.82 -8.20
CA LYS A 83 1.72 -0.85 -7.14
C LYS A 83 1.51 -1.41 -5.73
N GLY A 84 2.00 -2.60 -5.37
CA GLY A 84 1.93 -3.07 -3.97
C GLY A 84 0.50 -3.16 -3.42
N CYS A 85 -0.47 -3.30 -4.32
CA CYS A 85 -1.92 -3.31 -4.08
C CYS A 85 -2.40 -4.44 -3.14
N TRP A 86 -1.57 -5.47 -3.01
CA TRP A 86 -1.79 -6.65 -2.22
C TRP A 86 -0.45 -7.28 -1.89
N LEU A 87 -0.44 -8.10 -0.85
CA LEU A 87 0.69 -8.92 -0.44
C LEU A 87 0.19 -10.30 0.02
N THR A 88 1.05 -11.30 -0.06
CA THR A 88 0.78 -12.66 0.43
C THR A 88 1.67 -12.95 1.62
N ILE A 89 1.12 -13.58 2.65
CA ILE A 89 1.83 -13.99 3.85
C ILE A 89 2.00 -15.52 3.87
N GLN A 90 3.14 -15.97 4.37
CA GLN A 90 3.44 -17.38 4.62
C GLN A 90 2.55 -17.94 5.72
N THR A 91 2.02 -19.14 5.49
CA THR A 91 1.31 -19.95 6.48
C THR A 91 2.03 -21.29 6.68
N GLU A 92 1.81 -21.95 7.82
CA GLU A 92 2.39 -23.28 8.09
C GLU A 92 1.89 -24.36 7.11
N ASP A 93 0.66 -24.24 6.64
CA ASP A 93 0.02 -25.19 5.72
C ASP A 93 0.34 -24.92 4.24
N ASN A 94 1.27 -24.02 3.93
CA ASN A 94 1.61 -23.57 2.58
C ASN A 94 0.42 -22.97 1.79
N SER A 95 -0.70 -22.66 2.45
CA SER A 95 -1.80 -21.93 1.85
C SER A 95 -1.41 -20.47 1.58
N LYS A 96 -2.04 -19.86 0.57
CA LYS A 96 -1.77 -18.46 0.22
C LYS A 96 -2.68 -17.56 1.05
N PHE A 97 -2.14 -16.92 2.09
CA PHE A 97 -2.88 -15.91 2.84
C PHE A 97 -2.76 -14.54 2.15
N PHE A 98 -3.80 -14.16 1.41
CA PHE A 98 -3.80 -12.95 0.60
C PHE A 98 -4.33 -11.75 1.39
N VAL A 99 -3.58 -10.66 1.41
CA VAL A 99 -3.90 -9.42 2.11
C VAL A 99 -4.07 -8.31 1.06
N LYS A 100 -5.24 -7.67 1.07
CA LYS A 100 -5.56 -6.51 0.21
C LYS A 100 -5.77 -5.27 1.06
N MET A 101 -5.18 -4.16 0.67
CA MET A 101 -5.36 -2.89 1.38
C MET A 101 -6.76 -2.36 1.11
N LYS A 102 -7.45 -1.91 2.16
CA LYS A 102 -8.76 -1.29 2.02
C LYS A 102 -8.64 -0.01 1.21
N ASP A 103 -9.50 0.14 0.20
CA ASP A 103 -9.61 1.32 -0.66
C ASP A 103 -8.29 1.77 -1.33
N TYR A 104 -7.30 0.89 -1.44
CA TYR A 104 -5.94 1.24 -1.87
C TYR A 104 -5.36 2.43 -1.07
N ALA A 105 -5.71 2.50 0.23
CA ALA A 105 -5.36 3.62 1.10
C ALA A 105 -3.85 3.86 1.21
N PHE A 106 -3.04 2.83 1.00
CA PHE A 106 -1.59 2.94 0.92
C PHE A 106 -0.99 1.81 0.08
N PHE A 107 0.26 1.99 -0.34
CA PHE A 107 1.02 1.05 -1.14
C PHE A 107 2.32 0.69 -0.44
N VAL A 108 2.77 -0.56 -0.64
CA VAL A 108 4.01 -1.08 -0.04
C VAL A 108 5.03 -1.44 -1.11
N PRO A 109 6.35 -1.37 -0.81
CA PRO A 109 7.38 -1.73 -1.77
C PRO A 109 7.45 -3.25 -1.97
N THR A 110 7.79 -3.68 -3.17
CA THR A 110 8.05 -5.10 -3.49
C THR A 110 9.24 -5.66 -2.71
N ALA A 111 10.12 -4.79 -2.19
CA ALA A 111 11.21 -5.15 -1.30
C ALA A 111 10.77 -5.78 0.04
N LEU A 112 9.46 -5.81 0.35
CA LEU A 112 8.93 -6.54 1.50
C LEU A 112 9.01 -8.06 1.36
N LYS A 113 9.14 -8.60 0.14
CA LYS A 113 9.25 -10.06 -0.07
C LYS A 113 10.38 -10.64 0.80
N GLY A 114 10.06 -11.67 1.58
CA GLY A 114 10.96 -12.33 2.53
C GLY A 114 11.03 -11.71 3.95
N LYS A 115 10.51 -10.49 4.13
CA LYS A 115 10.54 -9.78 5.43
C LYS A 115 9.31 -10.11 6.28
N THR A 116 9.46 -9.90 7.59
CA THR A 116 8.35 -10.02 8.54
C THR A 116 7.71 -8.66 8.75
N VAL A 117 6.39 -8.59 8.64
CA VAL A 117 5.61 -7.38 8.81
C VAL A 117 4.52 -7.58 9.86
N VAL A 118 4.05 -6.48 10.43
CA VAL A 118 2.88 -6.42 11.31
C VAL A 118 1.85 -5.53 10.64
N MET A 119 0.60 -5.97 10.61
CA MET A 119 -0.54 -5.29 9.99
C MET A 119 -1.81 -5.41 10.82
#